data_AF-A0A158DKL9-F1
#
_entry.id   AF-A0A158DKL9-F1
#
_cell.length_a   1.000
_cell.length_b   1.000
_cell.length_c   1.000
_cell.angle_alpha   90.00
_cell.angle_beta   90.00
_cell.angle_gamma   90.00
#
_symmetry.space_group_name_H-M   'P 1'
#
loop_
_entity.id
_entity.type
_entity.pdbx_description
1 polymer ?
#
loop_
_entity_poly.entity_id
_entity_poly.type
_entity_poly.pdbx_seq_one_letter_code
_entity_poly.pdbx_strand_id
1 'polypeptide(L)' 'MLNNAGVMPLSPIDRYKIDEWDRMIDVNIKGVLYSIAAALSHMHKQKSSHIINVASVAGHTWFRTGTVYCRTK' A
#
# COMPACT_ATOMS: atom_id res chain seq x y z
N MET A 1 13.95 -4.94 -5.62
CA MET A 1 12.59 -5.37 -5.21
C MET A 1 11.56 -4.39 -5.76
N LEU A 2 10.43 -4.89 -6.25
CA LEU A 2 9.30 -4.08 -6.73
C LEU A 2 8.07 -4.37 -5.86
N ASN A 3 7.61 -3.37 -5.11
CA ASN A 3 6.37 -3.44 -4.34
C ASN A 3 5.23 -2.88 -5.20
N ASN A 4 4.51 -3.78 -5.88
CA ASN A 4 3.38 -3.44 -6.74
C ASN A 4 2.02 -3.94 -6.20
N ALA A 5 2.03 -4.87 -5.25
CA ALA A 5 0.79 -5.41 -4.69
C ALA A 5 -0.06 -4.28 -4.09
N GLY A 6 -1.33 -4.24 -4.48
CA GLY A 6 -2.29 -3.31 -3.93
C GLY A 6 -3.72 -3.69 -4.27
N VAL A 7 -4.66 -3.31 -3.40
CA VAL A 7 -6.11 -3.52 -3.60
C VAL A 7 -6.86 -2.20 -3.47
N MET A 8 -7.98 -2.09 -4.18
CA MET A 8 -8.83 -0.90 -4.24
C MET A 8 -10.32 -1.25 -4.23
N PRO A 9 -10.88 -1.82 -3.14
CA PRO A 9 -12.31 -1.78 -2.92
C PRO A 9 -12.78 -0.31 -2.80
N LEU A 10 -13.81 0.06 -3.56
CA LEU A 10 -14.35 1.42 -3.59
C LEU A 10 -15.75 1.45 -3.00
N SER A 11 -15.96 2.29 -2.00
CA SER A 11 -17.27 2.55 -1.41
C SER A 11 -17.30 3.90 -0.71
N PRO A 12 -18.48 4.55 -0.61
CA PRO A 12 -18.67 5.65 0.31
C PRO A 12 -18.29 5.22 1.74
N ILE A 13 -17.57 6.08 2.48
CA ILE A 13 -17.04 5.73 3.80
C ILE A 13 -18.14 5.47 4.86
N ASP A 14 -19.32 6.05 4.65
CA ASP A 14 -20.52 5.85 5.49
C ASP A 14 -21.20 4.49 5.28
N ARG A 15 -20.65 3.63 4.41
CA ARG A 15 -21.09 2.22 4.29
C ARG A 15 -20.38 1.29 5.26
N TYR A 16 -19.43 1.78 6.04
CA TYR A 16 -18.77 1.04 7.13
C TYR A 16 -18.28 -0.35 6.75
N LYS A 17 -17.72 -0.49 5.54
CA LYS A 17 -17.12 -1.74 5.06
C LYS A 17 -15.73 -1.95 5.68
N ILE A 18 -15.68 -2.05 7.00
CA ILE A 18 -14.44 -2.04 7.80
C ILE A 18 -13.49 -3.17 7.34
N ASP A 19 -14.00 -4.36 7.04
CA ASP A 19 -13.18 -5.48 6.55
C ASP A 19 -12.43 -5.14 5.24
N GLU A 20 -13.06 -4.37 4.33
CA GLU A 20 -12.41 -3.91 3.10
C GLU A 20 -11.34 -2.85 3.39
N TRP A 21 -11.53 -2.04 4.44
CA TRP A 21 -10.58 -1.02 4.89
C TRP A 21 -9.35 -1.66 5.50
N ASP A 22 -9.55 -2.60 6.41
CA ASP A 22 -8.47 -3.38 7.04
C ASP A 22 -7.67 -4.12 5.99
N ARG A 23 -8.34 -4.75 5.01
CA ARG A 23 -7.66 -5.40 3.90
C ARG A 23 -6.81 -4.42 3.07
N MET A 24 -7.28 -3.20 2.81
CA MET A 24 -6.48 -2.18 2.13
C MET A 24 -5.25 -1.79 2.94
N ILE A 25 -5.40 -1.57 4.25
CA ILE A 25 -4.29 -1.21 5.14
C ILE A 25 -3.26 -2.34 5.21
N ASP A 26 -3.73 -3.58 5.36
CA ASP A 26 -2.89 -4.77 5.46
C ASP A 26 -2.08 -4.99 4.19
N VAL A 27 -2.67 -4.82 3.01
CA VAL A 27 -1.98 -5.04 1.73
C VAL A 27 -1.14 -3.82 1.34
N ASN A 28 -1.75 -2.63 1.26
CA ASN A 28 -1.14 -1.46 0.63
C ASN A 28 -0.10 -0.78 1.54
N ILE A 29 -0.22 -0.92 2.86
CA ILE A 29 0.69 -0.30 3.83
C ILE A 29 1.54 -1.37 4.52
N LYS A 30 0.92 -2.25 5.31
CA LYS A 30 1.67 -3.25 6.10
C LYS A 30 2.44 -4.19 5.19
N GLY A 31 1.84 -4.66 4.09
CA GLY A 31 2.48 -5.52 3.11
C GLY A 31 3.75 -4.92 2.51
N VAL A 32 3.73 -3.62 2.19
CA VAL A 32 4.92 -2.89 1.71
C VAL A 32 6.00 -2.84 2.79
N LEU A 33 5.63 -2.46 4.02
CA LEU A 33 6.59 -2.37 5.14
C LEU A 33 7.22 -3.73 5.47
N TYR A 34 6.43 -4.80 5.52
CA TYR A 34 6.93 -6.14 5.79
C TYR A 34 7.78 -6.69 4.64
N SER A 35 7.43 -6.38 3.39
CA SER A 35 8.28 -6.76 2.23
C SER A 35 9.63 -6.06 2.30
N ILE A 36 9.66 -4.77 2.66
CA ILE A 36 10.91 -4.04 2.88
C ILE A 36 11.71 -4.68 4.01
N ALA A 37 11.09 -4.91 5.17
CA ALA A 37 11.76 -5.53 6.32
C ALA A 37 12.39 -6.88 5.96
N ALA A 38 11.69 -7.72 5.19
CA ALA A 38 12.19 -9.01 4.73
C ALA A 38 13.38 -8.88 3.76
N ALA A 39 13.39 -7.85 2.90
CA ALA A 39 14.45 -7.64 1.92
C ALA A 39 15.71 -6.98 2.49
N LEU A 40 15.59 -6.13 3.52
CA LEU A 40 16.68 -5.28 4.02
C LEU A 40 17.95 -6.06 4.41
N SER A 41 17.80 -7.20 5.09
CA SER A 41 18.95 -8.01 5.52
C SER A 41 19.78 -8.55 4.35
N HIS A 42 19.13 -8.87 3.23
CA HIS A 42 19.76 -9.33 2.00
C HIS A 42 20.44 -8.16 1.27
N MET A 43 19.73 -7.04 1.16
CA MET A 43 20.23 -5.82 0.50
C MET A 43 21.47 -5.26 1.20
N HIS A 44 21.52 -5.26 2.53
CA HIS A 44 22.70 -4.83 3.30
C HIS A 44 23.95 -5.66 2.97
N LYS A 45 23.80 -6.99 2.82
CA LYS A 45 24.90 -7.87 2.42
C LYS A 45 25.36 -7.60 0.99
N GLN A 46 24.41 -7.32 0.09
CA GLN A 46 24.68 -7.08 -1.33
C GLN A 46 25.33 -5.72 -1.61
N LYS A 47 25.21 -4.73 -0.70
CA LYS A 47 25.73 -3.35 -0.83
C LYS A 47 25.31 -2.58 -2.08
N SER A 48 24.45 -3.16 -2.93
CA SER A 48 23.89 -2.56 -4.13
C SER A 48 22.53 -3.19 -4.38
N SER A 49 21.46 -2.42 -4.18
CA SER A 49 20.08 -2.87 -4.34
C SER A 49 19.12 -1.68 -4.42
N HIS A 50 17.99 -1.86 -5.09
CA HIS A 50 16.92 -0.86 -5.17
C HIS A 50 15.58 -1.44 -4.70
N ILE A 51 14.78 -0.61 -4.02
CA ILE A 51 13.36 -0.85 -3.75
C ILE A 51 12.57 0.19 -4.55
N ILE A 52 11.60 -0.27 -5.32
CA ILE A 52 10.67 0.57 -6.07
C ILE A 52 9.27 0.29 -5.55
N ASN A 53 8.55 1.33 -5.13
CA ASN A 53 7.16 1.23 -4.67
C ASN A 53 6.23 1.86 -5.71
N VAL A 54 5.19 1.13 -6.12
CA VAL A 54 4.19 1.65 -7.07
C VAL A 54 3.13 2.44 -6.31
N ALA A 55 3.16 3.75 -6.50
CA ALA A 55 2.21 4.71 -5.92
C ALA A 55 1.04 5.01 -6.88
N SER A 56 0.16 5.91 -6.48
CA SER A 56 -0.94 6.41 -7.30
C SER A 56 -1.11 7.91 -7.13
N VAL A 57 -1.61 8.61 -8.15
CA VAL A 57 -2.05 10.01 -8.02
C VAL A 57 -3.09 10.20 -6.90
N ALA A 58 -3.82 9.13 -6.57
CA ALA A 58 -4.76 9.08 -5.47
C ALA A 58 -4.12 9.26 -4.07
N GLY A 59 -2.78 9.15 -3.93
CA GLY A 59 -2.08 9.54 -2.70
C GLY A 59 -1.97 11.06 -2.53
N HIS A 60 -2.18 11.82 -3.61
CA HIS A 60 -2.14 13.29 -3.62
C HIS A 60 -3.52 13.94 -3.80
N THR A 61 -4.50 13.19 -4.30
CA THR A 61 -5.84 13.69 -4.58
C THR A 61 -6.90 12.77 -3.99
N TRP A 62 -8.14 13.26 -3.89
CA TRP A 62 -9.24 12.52 -3.29
C TRP A 62 -10.40 12.36 -4.28
N PHE A 63 -11.15 11.25 -4.15
CA PHE A 63 -12.43 11.04 -4.81
C PHE A 63 -13.42 10.33 -3.89
N ARG A 64 -14.72 10.56 -4.11
CA ARG A 64 -15.80 10.29 -3.15
C ARG A 64 -15.89 8.84 -2.65
N THR A 65 -15.60 7.85 -3.50
CA THR A 65 -15.64 6.41 -3.15
C THR A 65 -14.28 5.85 -2.77
N GLY A 66 -13.22 6.67 -2.84
CA GLY A 66 -11.84 6.24 -2.71
C GLY A 66 -11.18 6.63 -1.40
N THR A 67 -11.92 7.14 -0.41
CA THR A 67 -11.32 7.73 0.81
C THR A 67 -10.25 6.85 1.44
N VAL A 68 -10.53 5.57 1.66
CA VAL A 68 -9.56 4.66 2.28
C VAL A 68 -8.43 4.32 1.32
N TYR A 69 -8.72 4.04 0.05
CA TYR A 69 -7.69 3.79 -0.95
C TYR A 69 -6.70 4.95 -1.07
N CYS A 70 -7.19 6.19 -1.21
CA CYS A 70 -6.39 7.42 -1.24
C CYS A 70 -5.49 7.58 -0.01
N ARG A 71 -5.92 7.08 1.16
CA ARG A 71 -5.12 7.14 2.40
C ARG A 71 -4.12 6.00 2.54
N THR A 72 -4.21 5.00 1.67
CA THR A 72 -3.29 3.86 1.63
C THR A 72 -2.30 3.92 0.47
N LYS A 73 -2.26 5.03 -0.27
CA LYS A 73 -1.38 5.28 -1.40
C LYS A 73 -0.60 6.57 -1.20
#